data_AF-A0A0K2RUD2-F1
#
_entry.id   AF-A0A0K2RUD2-F1
#
_cell.length_a   1.000
_cell.length_b   1.000
_cell.length_c   1.000
_cell.angle_alpha   90.00
_cell.angle_beta   90.00
_cell.angle_gamma   90.00
#
_symmetry.space_group_name_H-M   'P 1'
#
loop_
_entity.id
_entity.type
_entity.pdbx_description
1 polymer ?
#
loop_
_entity_poly.entity_id
_entity_poly.type
_entity_poly.pdbx_seq_one_letter_code
_entity_poly.pdbx_strand_id
1 'polypeptide(L)'
;MGLVAPVAGLLADRFGARLPASAGMGLAAAALAVLVFSSHDLWVTAAALAAMGLGLGLFTPANNASVAAAGHDHQAGMVSGVLNMTRGVGTSLGVALGALAYSLANALGNSGGAARFPDSDFGSRWHSSRSSVSRQPYCHSWDGAPPQGCSGPGGPSGTRLTTRLPNNTVFALTSRTGSRTSMTASDSFLPSPTVSAFHVGPVTIHFYALCILAGIAVAIWLTSRRWTARGGQAGQVLDICLWAVPAGIIGGRLYHVITDPELYFLPGKNPWNAFAIWDGGLGIWGAVALGSWGMDRLPQVEGIFGCVPGCGGTGVVFAQALGRWGNWFNNELYGDPTALPWQLQIHQMDPGTGSAVTDPAGAPVVLGYFQPTFLYESLWCVVVGLLLLYVDRRFTLGAGSVFSLYVAGYTAGRFAFELMRSDYANLILGLRVNTWVAALIFLAGAVAFALLFRRRRSTAVPGDSAPQATLTEGIS
;
A
#
# COMPACT_ATOMS: atom_id res chain seq x y z
N MET A 1 20.70 -13.02 31.82
CA MET A 1 20.93 -11.90 30.88
C MET A 1 21.73 -10.76 31.50
N GLY A 2 21.12 -9.82 32.22
CA GLY A 2 21.82 -8.62 32.72
C GLY A 2 23.04 -8.88 33.62
N LEU A 3 23.02 -9.97 34.40
CA LEU A 3 24.13 -10.33 35.29
C LEU A 3 25.30 -11.02 34.58
N VAL A 4 25.05 -11.73 33.47
CA VAL A 4 26.05 -12.52 32.75
C VAL A 4 26.73 -11.70 31.66
N ALA A 5 26.05 -10.67 31.16
CA ALA A 5 26.53 -9.88 30.05
C ALA A 5 27.91 -9.21 30.28
N PRO A 6 28.23 -8.66 31.48
CA PRO A 6 29.55 -8.10 31.76
C PRO A 6 30.66 -9.17 31.74
N VAL A 7 30.38 -10.35 32.30
CA VAL A 7 31.32 -11.49 32.32
C VAL A 7 31.57 -12.02 30.90
N ALA A 8 30.53 -12.06 30.08
CA ALA A 8 30.62 -12.45 28.67
C ALA A 8 31.51 -11.52 27.85
N GLY A 9 31.41 -10.20 28.08
CA GLY A 9 32.30 -9.20 27.48
C GLY A 9 33.76 -9.42 27.88
N LEU A 10 34.02 -9.55 29.19
CA LEU A 10 35.37 -9.79 29.72
C LEU A 10 36.00 -11.08 29.19
N LEU A 11 35.21 -12.15 29.04
CA LEU A 11 35.66 -13.41 28.46
C LEU A 11 35.93 -13.29 26.96
N ALA A 12 35.11 -12.53 26.22
CA ALA A 12 35.31 -12.26 24.81
C ALA A 12 36.57 -11.44 24.55
N ASP A 13 36.88 -10.48 25.42
CA ASP A 13 38.09 -9.65 25.33
C ASP A 13 39.35 -10.46 25.61
N ARG A 14 39.29 -11.43 26.54
CA ARG A 14 40.45 -12.23 26.98
C ARG A 14 40.74 -13.44 26.10
N PHE A 15 39.70 -14.12 25.61
CA PHE A 15 39.82 -15.41 24.90
C PHE A 15 39.27 -15.37 23.46
N GLY A 16 38.83 -14.19 23.00
CA GLY A 16 38.15 -14.02 21.74
C GLY A 16 36.66 -14.39 21.82
N ALA A 17 35.84 -13.73 21.02
CA ALA A 17 34.38 -13.85 21.07
C ALA A 17 33.83 -15.24 20.68
N ARG A 18 34.59 -16.06 19.94
CA ARG A 18 34.11 -17.36 19.41
C ARG A 18 33.76 -18.35 20.52
N LEU A 19 34.58 -18.45 21.55
CA LEU A 19 34.38 -19.38 22.67
C LEU A 19 33.14 -19.05 23.51
N PRO A 20 32.98 -17.83 24.07
CA PRO A 20 31.78 -17.48 24.82
C PRO A 20 30.52 -17.50 23.95
N ALA A 21 30.60 -17.10 22.68
CA ALA A 21 29.44 -17.17 21.78
C ALA A 21 28.97 -18.62 21.54
N SER A 22 29.87 -19.52 21.18
CA SER A 22 29.54 -20.93 20.93
C SER A 22 29.08 -21.65 22.20
N ALA A 23 29.71 -21.37 23.35
CA ALA A 23 29.28 -21.91 24.64
C ALA A 23 27.88 -21.42 25.04
N GLY A 24 27.59 -20.12 24.82
CA GLY A 24 26.28 -19.53 25.07
C GLY A 24 25.17 -20.12 24.20
N MET A 25 25.45 -20.32 22.91
CA MET A 25 24.53 -20.99 21.97
C MET A 25 24.31 -22.46 22.32
N GLY A 26 25.38 -23.19 22.69
CA GLY A 26 25.26 -24.58 23.14
C GLY A 26 24.39 -24.71 24.39
N LEU A 27 24.56 -23.83 25.37
CA LEU A 27 23.73 -23.80 26.58
C LEU A 27 22.28 -23.44 26.27
N ALA A 28 22.03 -22.47 25.38
CA ALA A 28 20.68 -22.10 24.96
C ALA A 28 19.97 -23.24 24.19
N ALA A 29 20.68 -23.96 23.32
CA ALA A 29 20.16 -25.11 22.60
C ALA A 29 19.84 -26.28 23.55
N ALA A 30 20.72 -26.57 24.51
CA ALA A 30 20.49 -27.59 25.52
C ALA A 30 19.28 -27.25 26.41
N ALA A 31 19.14 -25.99 26.82
CA ALA A 31 17.99 -25.51 27.58
C ALA A 31 16.68 -25.62 26.81
N LEU A 32 16.68 -25.28 25.51
CA LEU A 32 15.53 -25.47 24.63
C LEU A 32 15.17 -26.96 24.47
N ALA A 33 16.16 -27.84 24.33
CA ALA A 33 15.91 -29.28 24.27
C ALA A 33 15.29 -29.80 25.58
N VAL A 34 15.74 -29.31 26.75
CA VAL A 34 15.11 -29.65 28.03
C VAL A 34 13.67 -29.16 28.10
N LEU A 35 13.36 -27.95 27.62
CA LEU A 35 11.98 -27.44 27.56
C LEU A 35 11.07 -28.24 26.63
N VAL A 36 11.62 -28.85 25.57
CA VAL A 36 10.87 -29.66 24.60
C VAL A 36 10.65 -31.10 25.08
N PHE A 37 11.67 -31.70 25.70
CA PHE A 37 11.69 -33.15 25.96
C PHE A 37 11.52 -33.53 27.44
N SER A 38 11.53 -32.57 28.37
CA SER A 38 11.38 -32.85 29.81
C SER A 38 9.94 -32.68 30.31
N SER A 39 9.65 -33.27 31.47
CA SER A 39 8.36 -33.12 32.14
C SER A 39 8.12 -31.66 32.50
N HIS A 40 6.86 -31.20 32.40
CA HIS A 40 6.42 -29.85 32.74
C HIS A 40 6.42 -29.57 34.26
N ASP A 41 7.43 -30.09 34.98
CA ASP A 41 7.71 -29.71 36.36
C ASP A 41 8.16 -28.24 36.37
N LEU A 42 7.58 -27.46 37.28
CA LEU A 42 7.88 -26.05 37.48
C LEU A 42 9.38 -25.82 37.70
N TRP A 43 10.05 -26.68 38.45
CA TRP A 43 11.47 -26.51 38.79
C TRP A 43 12.38 -26.79 37.61
N VAL A 44 12.07 -27.82 36.81
CA VAL A 44 12.80 -28.14 35.59
C VAL A 44 12.61 -27.03 34.55
N THR A 45 11.38 -26.55 34.41
CA THR A 45 11.05 -25.43 33.50
C THR A 45 11.76 -24.15 33.92
N ALA A 46 11.73 -23.81 35.22
CA ALA A 46 12.42 -22.65 35.75
C ALA A 46 13.95 -22.74 35.58
N ALA A 47 14.54 -23.91 35.83
CA ALA A 47 15.97 -24.16 35.63
C ALA A 47 16.36 -24.07 34.15
N ALA A 48 15.55 -24.59 33.24
CA ALA A 48 15.79 -24.51 31.81
C ALA A 48 15.65 -23.07 31.28
N LEU A 49 14.65 -22.31 31.72
CA LEU A 49 14.51 -20.88 31.39
C LEU A 49 15.68 -20.06 31.95
N ALA A 50 16.14 -20.37 33.16
CA ALA A 50 17.33 -19.74 33.73
C ALA A 50 18.58 -20.06 32.88
N ALA A 51 18.81 -21.33 32.54
CA ALA A 51 19.91 -21.76 31.68
C ALA A 51 19.86 -21.10 30.30
N MET A 52 18.67 -20.97 29.70
CA MET A 52 18.47 -20.25 28.45
C MET A 52 18.82 -18.77 28.58
N GLY A 53 18.42 -18.11 29.68
CA GLY A 53 18.78 -16.73 29.98
C GLY A 53 20.25 -16.51 30.31
N LEU A 54 20.97 -17.54 30.77
CA LEU A 54 22.43 -17.54 30.92
C LEU A 54 23.10 -17.71 29.55
N GLY A 55 22.64 -18.66 28.73
CA GLY A 55 23.19 -18.95 27.41
C GLY A 55 23.09 -17.76 26.46
N LEU A 56 21.91 -17.15 26.38
CA LEU A 56 21.72 -15.92 25.60
C LEU A 56 22.52 -14.73 26.16
N GLY A 57 22.74 -14.69 27.48
CA GLY A 57 23.52 -13.64 28.15
C GLY A 57 25.02 -13.75 27.88
N LEU A 58 25.52 -14.97 27.63
CA LEU A 58 26.89 -15.23 27.22
C LEU A 58 27.09 -15.00 25.72
N PHE A 59 26.08 -15.34 24.91
CA PHE A 59 26.12 -15.19 23.46
C PHE A 59 26.02 -13.73 22.99
N THR A 60 25.02 -12.99 23.48
CA THR A 60 24.63 -11.69 22.88
C THR A 60 25.77 -10.66 22.91
N PRO A 61 26.46 -10.42 24.05
CA PRO A 61 27.54 -9.43 24.10
C PRO A 61 28.77 -9.86 23.29
N ALA A 62 29.14 -11.15 23.36
CA ALA A 62 30.28 -11.69 22.62
C ALA A 62 30.06 -11.62 21.10
N ASN A 63 28.86 -11.97 20.64
CA ASN A 63 28.48 -11.90 19.22
C ASN A 63 28.38 -10.46 18.72
N ASN A 64 27.86 -9.54 19.54
CA ASN A 64 27.77 -8.14 19.15
C ASN A 64 29.15 -7.48 19.08
N ALA A 65 30.05 -7.82 20.02
CA ALA A 65 31.42 -7.33 20.03
C ALA A 65 32.24 -7.83 18.84
N SER A 66 32.08 -9.10 18.44
CA SER A 66 32.79 -9.65 17.28
C SER A 66 32.36 -9.02 15.96
N VAL A 67 31.06 -8.78 15.79
CA VAL A 67 30.51 -8.14 14.60
C VAL A 67 30.88 -6.65 14.56
N ALA A 68 30.89 -5.97 15.72
CA ALA A 68 31.36 -4.60 15.83
C ALA A 68 32.85 -4.46 15.50
N ALA A 69 33.70 -5.41 15.95
CA ALA A 69 35.13 -5.44 15.66
C ALA A 69 35.47 -5.75 14.19
N ALA A 70 34.51 -6.26 13.41
CA ALA A 70 34.70 -6.54 11.98
C ALA A 70 34.43 -5.32 11.08
N GLY A 71 33.87 -4.23 11.61
CA GLY A 71 33.58 -3.00 10.86
C GLY A 71 34.65 -1.92 11.09
N HIS A 72 34.98 -1.14 10.06
CA HIS A 72 35.81 0.05 10.22
C HIS A 72 35.10 1.09 11.11
N ASP A 73 35.85 1.84 11.93
CA ASP A 73 35.34 2.77 12.96
C ASP A 73 34.31 3.80 12.44
N HIS A 74 34.34 4.12 11.15
CA HIS A 74 33.39 5.05 10.51
C HIS A 74 32.01 4.44 10.18
N GLN A 75 31.81 3.13 10.37
CA GLN A 75 30.58 2.42 9.98
C GLN A 75 29.90 1.66 11.14
N ALA A 76 30.37 1.83 12.38
CA ALA A 76 29.85 1.15 13.57
C ALA A 76 28.33 1.32 13.76
N GLY A 77 27.78 2.49 13.42
CA GLY A 77 26.34 2.76 13.45
C GLY A 77 25.53 1.92 12.45
N MET A 78 26.05 1.69 11.23
CA MET A 78 25.39 0.87 10.22
C MET A 78 25.46 -0.62 10.58
N VAL A 79 26.61 -1.09 11.08
CA VAL A 79 26.80 -2.48 11.54
C VAL A 79 25.85 -2.79 12.70
N SER A 80 25.71 -1.87 13.66
CA SER A 80 24.74 -1.99 14.76
C SER A 80 23.28 -1.97 14.27
N GLY A 81 22.97 -1.14 13.27
CA GLY A 81 21.65 -1.08 12.63
C GLY A 81 21.26 -2.38 11.94
N VAL A 82 22.13 -2.94 11.11
CA VAL A 82 21.92 -4.23 10.44
C VAL A 82 21.77 -5.36 11.46
N LEU A 83 22.62 -5.38 12.49
CA LEU A 83 22.55 -6.40 13.55
C LEU A 83 21.25 -6.31 14.37
N ASN A 84 20.71 -5.10 14.58
CA ASN A 84 19.42 -4.93 15.25
C ASN A 84 18.25 -5.35 14.35
N MET A 85 18.32 -5.07 13.06
CA MET A 85 17.34 -5.53 12.08
C MET A 85 17.30 -7.07 11.98
N THR A 86 18.45 -7.72 11.87
CA THR A 86 18.54 -9.19 11.83
C THR A 86 17.96 -9.83 13.08
N ARG A 87 18.22 -9.24 14.27
CA ARG A 87 17.61 -9.69 15.53
C ARG A 87 16.09 -9.50 15.52
N GLY A 88 15.61 -8.33 15.10
CA GLY A 88 14.18 -8.03 15.01
C GLY A 88 13.44 -9.02 14.11
N VAL A 89 13.93 -9.21 12.88
CA VAL A 89 13.37 -10.16 11.91
C VAL A 89 13.37 -11.59 12.46
N GLY A 90 14.47 -12.03 13.07
CA GLY A 90 14.56 -13.35 13.70
C GLY A 90 13.56 -13.55 14.83
N THR A 91 13.40 -12.57 15.72
CA THR A 91 12.42 -12.65 16.82
C THR A 91 10.97 -12.68 16.32
N SER A 92 10.64 -11.86 15.33
CA SER A 92 9.28 -11.83 14.75
C SER A 92 8.94 -13.12 14.03
N LEU A 93 9.86 -13.66 13.22
CA LEU A 93 9.67 -14.96 12.56
C LEU A 93 9.56 -16.10 13.56
N GLY A 94 10.40 -16.12 14.61
CA GLY A 94 10.36 -17.16 15.65
C GLY A 94 9.03 -17.19 16.41
N VAL A 95 8.50 -16.02 16.81
CA VAL A 95 7.21 -15.92 17.49
C VAL A 95 6.07 -16.34 16.55
N ALA A 96 6.09 -15.91 15.29
CA ALA A 96 5.06 -16.26 14.31
C ALA A 96 5.03 -17.77 14.02
N LEU A 97 6.21 -18.40 13.81
CA LEU A 97 6.31 -19.84 13.57
C LEU A 97 5.94 -20.65 14.82
N GLY A 98 6.31 -20.19 16.01
CA GLY A 98 5.91 -20.81 17.28
C GLY A 98 4.40 -20.77 17.48
N ALA A 99 3.77 -19.62 17.24
CA ALA A 99 2.31 -19.47 17.31
C ALA A 99 1.60 -20.35 16.28
N LEU A 100 2.09 -20.40 15.04
CA LEU A 100 1.53 -21.25 13.99
C LEU A 100 1.64 -22.74 14.35
N ALA A 101 2.79 -23.19 14.84
CA ALA A 101 2.99 -24.57 15.27
C ALA A 101 2.06 -24.94 16.44
N TYR A 102 1.89 -24.05 17.41
CA TYR A 102 0.98 -24.23 18.54
C TYR A 102 -0.49 -24.30 18.08
N SER A 103 -0.91 -23.39 17.19
CA SER A 103 -2.26 -23.39 16.61
C SER A 103 -2.54 -24.65 15.80
N LEU A 104 -1.55 -25.13 15.03
CA LEU A 104 -1.67 -26.36 14.23
C LEU A 104 -1.75 -27.60 15.13
N ALA A 105 -0.94 -27.66 16.19
CA ALA A 105 -0.98 -28.74 17.18
C ALA A 105 -2.34 -28.79 17.90
N ASN A 106 -2.91 -27.64 18.27
CA ASN A 106 -4.25 -27.57 18.87
C ASN A 106 -5.36 -27.97 17.88
N ALA A 107 -5.25 -27.56 16.62
CA ALA A 107 -6.22 -27.93 15.58
C ALA A 107 -6.23 -29.45 15.33
N LEU A 108 -5.03 -30.06 15.25
CA LEU A 108 -4.87 -31.51 15.05
C LEU A 108 -5.25 -32.32 16.30
N GLY A 109 -5.05 -31.77 17.50
CA GLY A 109 -5.48 -32.37 18.77
C GLY A 109 -7.01 -32.36 18.96
N ASN A 110 -7.69 -31.31 18.49
CA ASN A 110 -9.15 -31.19 18.58
C ASN A 110 -9.93 -32.00 17.52
N SER A 111 -9.28 -32.46 16.45
CA SER A 111 -9.91 -33.33 15.45
C SER A 111 -10.25 -34.75 15.93
N GLY A 112 -9.91 -35.11 17.17
CA GLY A 112 -10.34 -36.38 17.81
C GLY A 112 -11.74 -36.35 18.42
N GLY A 113 -12.38 -35.18 18.53
CA GLY A 113 -13.74 -35.03 19.02
C GLY A 113 -14.75 -35.06 17.88
N ALA A 114 -15.25 -36.24 17.54
CA ALA A 114 -16.37 -36.39 16.60
C ALA A 114 -17.54 -35.50 17.03
N ALA A 115 -17.92 -34.55 16.16
CA ALA A 115 -19.12 -33.75 16.32
C ALA A 115 -20.34 -34.68 16.34
N ARG A 116 -20.92 -34.90 17.54
CA ARG A 116 -22.27 -35.43 17.68
C ARG A 116 -23.23 -34.38 17.16
N PHE A 117 -23.87 -34.67 16.04
CA PHE A 117 -25.08 -33.97 15.61
C PHE A 117 -26.21 -34.29 16.61
N PRO A 118 -26.96 -33.29 17.11
CA PRO A 118 -28.17 -33.56 17.87
C PRO A 118 -29.30 -33.95 16.92
N ASP A 119 -29.84 -35.15 17.10
CA ASP A 119 -31.16 -35.54 16.61
C ASP A 119 -32.24 -34.74 17.36
N SER A 120 -33.14 -34.06 16.64
CA SER A 120 -34.59 -34.03 16.94
C SER A 120 -35.38 -33.06 16.04
N ASP A 121 -36.50 -33.60 15.55
CA ASP A 121 -37.76 -32.93 15.17
C ASP A 121 -37.80 -31.94 14.00
N PHE A 122 -37.84 -32.52 12.79
CA PHE A 122 -38.54 -31.90 11.66
C PHE A 122 -39.35 -32.96 10.88
N GLY A 123 -40.33 -33.56 11.55
CA GLY A 123 -41.06 -34.70 10.99
C GLY A 123 -42.47 -34.88 11.53
N SER A 124 -43.28 -33.81 11.59
CA SER A 124 -44.71 -33.96 11.95
C SER A 124 -45.58 -32.75 11.58
N ARG A 125 -45.49 -32.26 10.35
CA ARG A 125 -46.56 -31.44 9.75
C ARG A 125 -46.48 -31.60 8.24
N TRP A 126 -47.64 -31.73 7.60
CA TRP A 126 -47.86 -31.95 6.16
C TRP A 126 -48.11 -33.41 5.70
N HIS A 127 -49.05 -34.07 6.36
CA HIS A 127 -49.88 -35.09 5.72
C HIS A 127 -51.37 -34.75 5.89
N SER A 128 -51.93 -33.96 4.97
CA SER A 128 -53.34 -34.05 4.56
C SER A 128 -53.65 -33.13 3.37
N SER A 129 -53.61 -33.71 2.16
CA SER A 129 -54.64 -33.55 1.12
C SER A 129 -54.10 -34.12 -0.19
N ARG A 130 -54.45 -35.38 -0.48
CA ARG A 130 -54.41 -35.92 -1.85
C ARG A 130 -55.81 -35.82 -2.42
N SER A 131 -55.95 -35.17 -3.57
CA SER A 131 -56.91 -35.59 -4.60
C SER A 131 -56.46 -35.06 -5.96
N SER A 132 -55.83 -35.98 -6.71
CA SER A 132 -56.06 -36.31 -8.12
C SER A 132 -56.43 -35.19 -9.11
N VAL A 133 -55.61 -34.99 -10.16
CA VAL A 133 -56.02 -35.06 -11.59
C VAL A 133 -54.77 -35.05 -12.50
N SER A 134 -54.77 -36.02 -13.43
CA SER A 134 -54.01 -36.27 -14.67
C SER A 134 -52.67 -35.59 -15.00
N ARG A 135 -51.68 -36.44 -15.28
CA ARG A 135 -50.51 -36.17 -16.15
C ARG A 135 -50.94 -36.02 -17.61
N GLN A 136 -50.37 -35.04 -18.32
CA GLN A 136 -50.09 -35.15 -19.76
C GLN A 136 -48.78 -34.40 -20.09
N PRO A 137 -47.91 -34.97 -20.95
CA PRO A 137 -46.68 -34.33 -21.41
C PRO A 137 -46.93 -33.60 -22.74
N TYR A 138 -46.33 -32.42 -22.91
CA TYR A 138 -46.24 -31.77 -24.23
C TYR A 138 -44.80 -31.76 -24.72
N CYS A 139 -44.56 -32.56 -25.76
CA CYS A 139 -43.49 -32.38 -26.74
C CYS A 139 -43.88 -31.26 -27.70
N HIS A 140 -42.90 -30.45 -28.13
CA HIS A 140 -42.90 -29.89 -29.48
C HIS A 140 -41.46 -29.79 -29.99
N SER A 141 -41.18 -30.55 -31.04
CA SER A 141 -40.10 -30.36 -32.00
C SER A 141 -40.68 -29.73 -33.27
N TRP A 142 -39.83 -29.05 -34.05
CA TRP A 142 -39.66 -29.06 -35.52
C TRP A 142 -39.23 -27.68 -36.07
N ASP A 143 -37.97 -27.64 -36.54
CA ASP A 143 -37.42 -27.14 -37.80
C ASP A 143 -37.96 -25.89 -38.52
N GLY A 144 -37.03 -25.08 -39.05
CA GLY A 144 -37.29 -24.15 -40.15
C GLY A 144 -36.18 -23.12 -40.41
N ALA A 145 -35.41 -23.35 -41.48
CA ALA A 145 -34.27 -22.58 -42.01
C ALA A 145 -34.53 -21.08 -42.39
N PRO A 146 -33.48 -20.27 -42.68
CA PRO A 146 -33.58 -18.83 -42.96
C PRO A 146 -33.84 -18.54 -44.46
N PRO A 147 -34.31 -17.33 -44.83
CA PRO A 147 -34.43 -16.97 -46.25
C PRO A 147 -33.11 -16.40 -46.81
N GLN A 148 -32.79 -16.87 -48.02
CA GLN A 148 -31.73 -16.40 -48.90
C GLN A 148 -32.15 -15.18 -49.74
N GLY A 149 -31.17 -14.35 -50.13
CA GLY A 149 -30.90 -14.03 -51.54
C GLY A 149 -31.51 -12.76 -52.17
N CYS A 150 -30.64 -11.83 -52.54
CA CYS A 150 -30.70 -11.10 -53.82
C CYS A 150 -29.26 -10.85 -54.34
N SER A 151 -28.97 -11.44 -55.50
CA SER A 151 -27.85 -11.22 -56.44
C SER A 151 -28.08 -9.94 -57.27
N GLY A 152 -27.15 -9.26 -57.95
CA GLY A 152 -25.72 -9.33 -58.34
C GLY A 152 -25.43 -8.02 -59.15
N PRO A 153 -24.51 -7.91 -60.15
CA PRO A 153 -23.20 -8.55 -60.45
C PRO A 153 -22.04 -7.49 -60.32
N GLY A 154 -20.74 -7.67 -60.55
CA GLY A 154 -19.85 -8.73 -61.04
C GLY A 154 -18.49 -8.09 -61.43
N GLY A 155 -17.37 -8.65 -60.91
CA GLY A 155 -16.01 -8.63 -61.50
C GLY A 155 -15.03 -7.48 -61.17
N PRO A 156 -13.70 -7.67 -61.38
CA PRO A 156 -12.86 -8.58 -60.59
C PRO A 156 -11.50 -7.98 -60.13
N SER A 157 -10.83 -8.75 -59.25
CA SER A 157 -9.36 -8.98 -59.15
C SER A 157 -8.43 -7.86 -58.62
N GLY A 158 -7.63 -8.21 -57.60
CA GLY A 158 -6.50 -7.39 -57.17
C GLY A 158 -5.86 -7.80 -55.83
N THR A 159 -5.29 -9.00 -55.75
CA THR A 159 -4.39 -9.43 -54.67
C THR A 159 -3.18 -8.50 -54.59
N ARG A 160 -2.90 -7.88 -53.44
CA ARG A 160 -1.57 -7.30 -53.16
C ARG A 160 -1.24 -7.31 -51.67
N LEU A 161 -0.46 -8.32 -51.27
CA LEU A 161 0.41 -8.29 -50.10
C LEU A 161 1.36 -7.10 -50.25
N THR A 162 1.35 -6.17 -49.30
CA THR A 162 2.46 -5.22 -49.11
C THR A 162 2.80 -5.14 -47.63
N THR A 163 3.89 -5.81 -47.28
CA THR A 163 4.71 -5.53 -46.11
C THR A 163 5.14 -4.07 -46.15
N ARG A 164 4.84 -3.29 -45.11
CA ARG A 164 5.47 -1.98 -44.86
C ARG A 164 6.30 -2.05 -43.59
N LEU A 165 7.61 -2.01 -43.78
CA LEU A 165 8.61 -1.64 -42.80
C LEU A 165 8.38 -0.16 -42.37
N PRO A 166 8.71 0.24 -41.13
CA PRO A 166 8.56 1.60 -40.68
C PRO A 166 9.70 2.47 -41.21
N ASN A 167 9.36 3.47 -42.05
CA ASN A 167 10.29 4.53 -42.41
C ASN A 167 10.29 5.60 -41.31
N ASN A 168 11.46 5.78 -40.68
CA ASN A 168 11.86 7.03 -40.07
C ASN A 168 11.70 8.15 -41.10
N THR A 169 10.77 9.07 -40.87
CA THR A 169 10.78 10.35 -41.58
C THR A 169 10.32 11.41 -40.60
N VAL A 170 11.30 12.18 -40.15
CA VAL A 170 11.15 13.44 -39.43
C VAL A 170 10.19 14.31 -40.23
N PHE A 171 8.98 14.53 -39.70
CA PHE A 171 8.09 15.56 -40.23
C PHE A 171 8.68 16.92 -39.86
N ALA A 172 9.41 17.51 -40.80
CA ALA A 172 9.69 18.94 -40.80
C ALA A 172 8.35 19.67 -40.98
N LEU A 173 7.80 20.17 -39.87
CA LEU A 173 6.68 21.09 -39.88
C LEU A 173 7.12 22.38 -40.59
N THR A 174 6.64 22.54 -41.81
CA THR A 174 6.66 23.81 -42.54
C THR A 174 5.90 24.85 -41.72
N SER A 175 6.63 25.88 -41.30
CA SER A 175 6.12 26.97 -40.50
C SER A 175 5.05 27.74 -41.27
N ARG A 176 3.78 27.48 -40.95
CA ARG A 176 2.71 28.43 -41.20
C ARG A 176 2.89 29.56 -40.18
N THR A 177 3.25 30.75 -40.65
CA THR A 177 3.35 31.99 -39.88
C THR A 177 1.99 32.37 -39.30
N GLY A 178 1.59 31.67 -38.24
CA GLY A 178 0.71 32.21 -37.21
C GLY A 178 1.56 33.01 -36.25
N SER A 179 1.09 34.20 -35.89
CA SER A 179 1.72 35.07 -34.90
C SER A 179 2.20 34.26 -33.69
N ARG A 180 3.52 34.11 -33.53
CA ARG A 180 4.09 33.81 -32.22
C ARG A 180 3.75 35.02 -31.37
N THR A 181 2.67 34.95 -30.62
CA THR A 181 2.52 35.76 -29.42
C THR A 181 3.72 35.37 -28.57
N SER A 182 4.79 36.15 -28.62
CA SER A 182 5.89 36.04 -27.68
C SER A 182 5.26 36.31 -26.31
N MET A 183 4.89 35.25 -25.60
CA MET A 183 4.61 35.34 -24.19
C MET A 183 5.91 35.80 -23.57
N THR A 184 6.02 37.11 -23.34
CA THR A 184 7.09 37.68 -22.52
C THR A 184 6.95 37.01 -21.16
N ALA A 185 7.88 36.10 -20.85
CA ALA A 185 7.92 35.44 -19.56
C ALA A 185 7.87 36.52 -18.48
N SER A 186 6.97 36.37 -17.50
CA SER A 186 7.03 37.19 -16.30
C SER A 186 8.44 37.03 -15.69
N ASP A 187 9.06 38.14 -15.25
CA ASP A 187 10.39 38.11 -14.60
C ASP A 187 10.37 37.31 -13.28
N SER A 188 9.18 37.01 -12.75
CA SER A 188 8.95 36.21 -11.56
C SER A 188 8.57 34.78 -11.94
N PHE A 189 9.28 33.80 -11.36
CA PHE A 189 9.01 32.37 -11.52
C PHE A 189 9.36 31.62 -10.23
N LEU A 190 8.77 30.45 -10.04
CA LEU A 190 9.16 29.50 -9.00
C LEU A 190 10.31 28.63 -9.54
N PRO A 191 11.51 28.69 -8.93
CA PRO A 191 12.61 27.83 -9.36
C PRO A 191 12.32 26.38 -8.98
N SER A 192 12.73 25.45 -9.84
CA SER A 192 12.80 24.03 -9.50
C SER A 192 14.23 23.61 -9.17
N PRO A 193 14.42 22.57 -8.34
CA PRO A 193 15.75 22.06 -8.02
C PRO A 193 16.41 21.48 -9.26
N THR A 194 17.74 21.63 -9.34
CA THR A 194 18.59 21.00 -10.37
C THR A 194 19.04 19.60 -9.97
N VAL A 195 18.70 19.14 -8.77
CA VAL A 195 19.02 17.80 -8.24
C VAL A 195 17.78 17.18 -7.62
N SER A 196 17.51 15.92 -7.95
CA SER A 196 16.40 15.11 -7.44
C SER A 196 16.84 13.99 -6.51
N ALA A 197 18.15 13.75 -6.37
CA ALA A 197 18.73 12.75 -5.49
C ALA A 197 20.12 13.13 -5.00
N PHE A 198 20.59 12.39 -4.00
CA PHE A 198 22.00 12.39 -3.59
C PHE A 198 22.49 10.96 -3.37
N HIS A 199 23.80 10.76 -3.51
CA HIS A 199 24.43 9.44 -3.41
C HIS A 199 25.09 9.24 -2.04
N VAL A 200 24.86 8.08 -1.44
CA VAL A 200 25.55 7.60 -0.23
C VAL A 200 26.23 6.28 -0.59
N GLY A 201 27.46 6.38 -1.08
CA GLY A 201 28.17 5.24 -1.66
C GLY A 201 27.44 4.70 -2.90
N PRO A 202 27.11 3.39 -2.97
CA PRO A 202 26.39 2.81 -4.11
C PRO A 202 24.88 3.07 -4.08
N VAL A 203 24.34 3.67 -3.01
CA VAL A 203 22.89 3.86 -2.83
C VAL A 203 22.51 5.29 -3.19
N THR A 204 21.58 5.43 -4.12
CA THR A 204 20.98 6.72 -4.49
C THR A 204 19.72 6.96 -3.66
N ILE A 205 19.67 8.07 -2.92
CA ILE A 205 18.51 8.49 -2.14
C ILE A 205 17.82 9.63 -2.87
N HIS A 206 16.60 9.37 -3.33
CA HIS A 206 15.79 10.36 -4.03
C HIS A 206 14.98 11.23 -3.05
N PHE A 207 14.88 12.53 -3.33
CA PHE A 207 14.10 13.46 -2.50
C PHE A 207 12.60 13.12 -2.49
N TYR A 208 12.05 12.61 -3.61
CA TYR A 208 10.65 12.17 -3.63
C TYR A 208 10.37 11.08 -2.59
N ALA A 209 11.33 10.17 -2.36
CA ALA A 209 11.17 9.11 -1.35
C ALA A 209 11.13 9.69 0.06
N LEU A 210 11.94 10.72 0.33
CA LEU A 210 11.92 11.45 1.61
C LEU A 210 10.58 12.19 1.81
N CYS A 211 10.05 12.83 0.76
CA CYS A 211 8.72 13.46 0.80
C CYS A 211 7.61 12.46 1.11
N ILE A 212 7.65 11.28 0.47
CA ILE A 212 6.69 10.20 0.71
C ILE A 212 6.82 9.67 2.15
N LEU A 213 8.04 9.41 2.63
CA LEU A 213 8.27 8.94 4.01
C LEU A 213 7.79 9.96 5.05
N ALA A 214 8.06 11.25 4.83
CA ALA A 214 7.50 12.31 5.66
C ALA A 214 5.97 12.30 5.63
N GLY A 215 5.38 12.14 4.45
CA GLY A 215 3.94 11.97 4.28
C GLY A 215 3.37 10.80 5.08
N ILE A 216 3.98 9.62 4.98
CA ILE A 216 3.59 8.42 5.74
C ILE A 216 3.69 8.68 7.25
N ALA A 217 4.78 9.29 7.72
CA ALA A 217 4.95 9.63 9.13
C ALA A 217 3.84 10.57 9.63
N VAL A 218 3.51 11.62 8.87
CA VAL A 218 2.39 12.53 9.18
C VAL A 218 1.05 11.77 9.18
N ALA A 219 0.82 10.91 8.19
CA ALA A 219 -0.42 10.12 8.12
C ALA A 219 -0.57 9.20 9.33
N ILE A 220 0.46 8.44 9.70
CA ILE A 220 0.43 7.54 10.85
C ILE A 220 0.24 8.35 12.14
N TRP A 221 1.01 9.42 12.34
CA TRP A 221 0.89 10.26 13.53
C TRP A 221 -0.52 10.84 13.70
N LEU A 222 -1.07 11.45 12.64
CA LEU A 222 -2.38 12.07 12.70
C LEU A 222 -3.49 11.03 12.84
N THR A 223 -3.39 9.92 12.12
CA THR A 223 -4.34 8.80 12.21
C THR A 223 -4.33 8.20 13.61
N SER A 224 -3.15 7.99 14.20
CA SER A 224 -3.00 7.47 15.57
C SER A 224 -3.64 8.40 16.59
N ARG A 225 -3.41 9.71 16.48
CA ARG A 225 -4.01 10.70 17.38
C ARG A 225 -5.53 10.73 17.28
N ARG A 226 -6.08 10.58 16.07
CA ARG A 226 -7.53 10.54 15.83
C ARG A 226 -8.13 9.21 16.28
N TRP A 227 -7.40 8.12 16.11
CA TRP A 227 -7.77 6.78 16.56
C TRP A 227 -7.91 6.72 18.08
N THR A 228 -6.89 7.19 18.82
CA THR A 228 -6.92 7.22 20.28
C THR A 228 -8.00 8.17 20.81
N ALA A 229 -8.23 9.31 20.14
CA ALA A 229 -9.33 10.21 20.48
C ALA A 229 -10.73 9.58 20.27
N ARG A 230 -10.83 8.47 19.53
CA ARG A 230 -12.07 7.68 19.35
C ARG A 230 -12.14 6.43 20.23
N GLY A 231 -11.24 6.32 21.21
CA GLY A 231 -11.18 5.21 22.18
C GLY A 231 -10.28 4.04 21.74
N GLY A 232 -9.52 4.19 20.67
CA GLY A 232 -8.65 3.14 20.15
C GLY A 232 -7.34 3.02 20.93
N GLN A 233 -6.72 1.84 20.88
CA GLN A 233 -5.45 1.61 21.58
C GLN A 233 -4.27 2.26 20.85
N ALA A 234 -3.31 2.78 21.62
CA ALA A 234 -2.05 3.28 21.07
C ALA A 234 -1.26 2.11 20.44
N GLY A 235 -0.59 2.36 19.32
CA GLY A 235 0.16 1.33 18.58
C GLY A 235 -0.66 0.55 17.55
N GLN A 236 -1.98 0.41 17.74
CA GLN A 236 -2.84 -0.37 16.84
C GLN A 236 -2.83 0.14 15.39
N VAL A 237 -2.70 1.46 15.17
CA VAL A 237 -2.56 2.02 13.81
C VAL A 237 -1.24 1.59 13.16
N LEU A 238 -0.15 1.49 13.94
CA LEU A 238 1.13 1.00 13.43
C LEU A 238 1.05 -0.49 13.10
N ASP A 239 0.38 -1.29 13.93
CA ASP A 239 0.15 -2.71 13.67
C ASP A 239 -0.63 -2.91 12.35
N ILE A 240 -1.66 -2.10 12.12
CA ILE A 240 -2.40 -2.09 10.85
C ILE A 240 -1.49 -1.72 9.68
N CYS A 241 -0.70 -0.66 9.80
CA CYS A 241 0.21 -0.23 8.75
C CYS A 241 1.28 -1.29 8.43
N LEU A 242 1.75 -2.04 9.43
CA LEU A 242 2.76 -3.08 9.27
C LEU A 242 2.28 -4.22 8.34
N TRP A 243 0.98 -4.45 8.25
CA TRP A 243 0.39 -5.42 7.32
C TRP A 243 -0.11 -4.78 6.02
N ALA A 244 -0.79 -3.63 6.14
CA ALA A 244 -1.40 -2.97 4.99
C ALA A 244 -0.35 -2.44 3.99
N VAL A 245 0.80 -1.91 4.46
CA VAL A 245 1.83 -1.35 3.58
C VAL A 245 2.53 -2.45 2.78
N PRO A 246 3.05 -3.54 3.36
CA PRO A 246 3.63 -4.64 2.57
C PRO A 246 2.62 -5.28 1.61
N ALA A 247 1.39 -5.53 2.06
CA ALA A 247 0.34 -6.06 1.19
C ALA A 247 0.05 -5.10 0.02
N GLY A 248 0.03 -3.80 0.28
CA GLY A 248 -0.11 -2.77 -0.75
C GLY A 248 1.07 -2.73 -1.73
N ILE A 249 2.31 -2.87 -1.26
CA ILE A 249 3.49 -2.94 -2.16
C ILE A 249 3.38 -4.17 -3.08
N ILE A 250 3.05 -5.32 -2.51
CA ILE A 250 2.85 -6.57 -3.27
C ILE A 250 1.73 -6.38 -4.30
N GLY A 251 0.59 -5.82 -3.89
CA GLY A 251 -0.54 -5.61 -4.78
C GLY A 251 -0.28 -4.59 -5.86
N GLY A 252 0.42 -3.51 -5.54
CA GLY A 252 0.82 -2.52 -6.54
C GLY A 252 1.74 -3.12 -7.58
N ARG A 253 2.67 -4.00 -7.17
CA ARG A 253 3.51 -4.70 -8.12
C ARG A 253 2.73 -5.69 -8.96
N LEU A 254 1.87 -6.49 -8.33
CA LEU A 254 1.04 -7.47 -9.03
C LEU A 254 0.16 -6.80 -10.08
N TYR A 255 -0.48 -5.69 -9.73
CA TYR A 255 -1.31 -4.93 -10.67
C TYR A 255 -0.50 -4.43 -11.86
N HIS A 256 0.68 -3.85 -11.64
CA HIS A 256 1.56 -3.38 -12.73
C HIS A 256 1.99 -4.51 -13.67
N VAL A 257 2.33 -5.68 -13.13
CA VAL A 257 2.70 -6.86 -13.93
C VAL A 257 1.50 -7.38 -14.75
N ILE A 258 0.28 -7.28 -14.21
CA ILE A 258 -0.94 -7.69 -14.90
C ILE A 258 -1.35 -6.69 -15.99
N THR A 259 -1.18 -5.38 -15.75
CA THR A 259 -1.59 -4.35 -16.71
C THR A 259 -0.60 -4.17 -17.84
N ASP A 260 0.69 -4.38 -17.57
CA ASP A 260 1.77 -4.17 -18.53
C ASP A 260 2.65 -5.44 -18.70
N PRO A 261 2.04 -6.61 -19.02
CA PRO A 261 2.76 -7.88 -19.12
C PRO A 261 3.83 -7.86 -20.21
N GLU A 262 3.66 -7.02 -21.23
CA GLU A 262 4.62 -6.83 -22.32
C GLU A 262 6.01 -6.39 -21.84
N LEU A 263 6.10 -5.68 -20.72
CA LEU A 263 7.38 -5.22 -20.17
C LEU A 263 8.25 -6.38 -19.64
N TYR A 264 7.62 -7.50 -19.32
CA TYR A 264 8.24 -8.63 -18.62
C TYR A 264 8.32 -9.91 -19.47
N PHE A 265 7.28 -10.18 -20.27
CA PHE A 265 7.09 -11.49 -20.90
C PHE A 265 7.25 -11.50 -22.43
N LEU A 266 7.49 -10.35 -23.07
CA LEU A 266 7.80 -10.32 -24.50
C LEU A 266 9.18 -10.94 -24.83
N PRO A 267 9.39 -11.43 -26.06
CA PRO A 267 10.70 -11.92 -26.50
C PRO A 267 11.81 -10.89 -26.28
N GLY A 268 12.89 -11.29 -25.60
CA GLY A 268 14.01 -10.40 -25.26
C GLY A 268 13.85 -9.63 -23.94
N LYS A 269 12.76 -9.83 -23.20
CA LYS A 269 12.58 -9.32 -21.83
C LYS A 269 12.91 -10.40 -20.79
N ASN A 270 13.17 -9.97 -19.55
CA ASN A 270 13.47 -10.86 -18.44
C ASN A 270 12.27 -10.93 -17.48
N PRO A 271 11.58 -12.08 -17.36
CA PRO A 271 10.47 -12.26 -16.43
C PRO A 271 10.83 -11.99 -14.97
N TRP A 272 12.09 -12.16 -14.57
CA TRP A 272 12.54 -11.88 -13.20
C TRP A 272 12.41 -10.40 -12.82
N ASN A 273 12.39 -9.51 -13.81
CA ASN A 273 12.15 -8.09 -13.56
C ASN A 273 10.77 -7.85 -12.95
N ALA A 274 9.81 -8.78 -13.07
CA ALA A 274 8.51 -8.68 -12.39
C ALA A 274 8.64 -8.59 -10.86
N PHE A 275 9.74 -9.05 -10.26
CA PHE A 275 9.99 -8.95 -8.82
C PHE A 275 10.82 -7.72 -8.41
N ALA A 276 11.44 -7.04 -9.38
CA ALA A 276 12.29 -5.87 -9.14
C ALA A 276 11.46 -4.64 -8.78
N ILE A 277 11.01 -4.56 -7.52
CA ILE A 277 10.22 -3.42 -7.00
C ILE A 277 11.03 -2.12 -6.92
N TRP A 278 12.36 -2.22 -6.93
CA TRP A 278 13.28 -1.07 -6.93
C TRP A 278 13.39 -0.39 -8.29
N ASP A 279 12.96 -1.03 -9.38
CA ASP A 279 12.90 -0.42 -10.71
C ASP A 279 11.66 0.48 -10.90
N GLY A 280 10.87 0.69 -9.84
CA GLY A 280 9.58 1.37 -9.91
C GLY A 280 8.47 0.46 -10.43
N GLY A 281 7.40 1.03 -10.99
CA GLY A 281 6.27 0.25 -11.53
C GLY A 281 5.38 -0.36 -10.46
N LEU A 282 4.75 0.50 -9.66
CA LEU A 282 3.75 0.13 -8.66
C LEU A 282 2.40 0.75 -9.02
N GLY A 283 1.41 -0.07 -9.28
CA GLY A 283 0.05 0.36 -9.58
C GLY A 283 -0.73 0.75 -8.32
N ILE A 284 -1.27 1.97 -8.27
CA ILE A 284 -2.02 2.44 -7.09
C ILE A 284 -3.27 1.59 -6.81
N TRP A 285 -3.96 1.10 -7.84
CA TRP A 285 -5.17 0.29 -7.69
C TRP A 285 -4.90 -1.04 -6.99
N GLY A 286 -3.83 -1.73 -7.40
CA GLY A 286 -3.38 -2.95 -6.73
C GLY A 286 -2.96 -2.69 -5.29
N ALA A 287 -2.27 -1.58 -5.05
CA ALA A 287 -1.83 -1.23 -3.71
C ALA A 287 -3.00 -0.94 -2.75
N VAL A 288 -4.01 -0.20 -3.22
CA VAL A 288 -5.22 0.06 -2.44
C VAL A 288 -6.02 -1.22 -2.21
N ALA A 289 -6.18 -2.07 -3.22
CA ALA A 289 -6.95 -3.30 -3.12
C ALA A 289 -6.34 -4.29 -2.11
N LEU A 290 -5.08 -4.68 -2.30
CA LEU A 290 -4.42 -5.65 -1.41
C LEU A 290 -4.04 -5.04 -0.06
N GLY A 291 -3.74 -3.74 0.00
CA GLY A 291 -3.54 -3.05 1.29
C GLY A 291 -4.81 -3.03 2.14
N SER A 292 -5.97 -2.75 1.53
CA SER A 292 -7.26 -2.79 2.24
C SER A 292 -7.63 -4.20 2.66
N TRP A 293 -7.36 -5.19 1.80
CA TRP A 293 -7.55 -6.60 2.11
C TRP A 293 -6.64 -7.07 3.26
N GLY A 294 -5.36 -6.68 3.26
CA GLY A 294 -4.42 -7.02 4.32
C GLY A 294 -4.84 -6.43 5.68
N MET A 295 -5.38 -5.21 5.68
CA MET A 295 -5.98 -4.60 6.86
C MET A 295 -7.18 -5.40 7.38
N ASP A 296 -8.11 -5.79 6.51
CA ASP A 296 -9.35 -6.51 6.85
C ASP A 296 -9.10 -7.87 7.53
N ARG A 297 -7.91 -8.46 7.36
CA ARG A 297 -7.54 -9.74 7.98
C ARG A 297 -7.01 -9.62 9.39
N LEU A 298 -6.88 -8.41 9.93
CA LEU A 298 -6.42 -8.21 11.29
C LEU A 298 -7.59 -8.36 12.27
N PRO A 299 -7.51 -9.26 13.26
CA PRO A 299 -8.54 -9.39 14.29
C PRO A 299 -8.80 -8.07 15.03
N GLN A 300 -7.78 -7.21 15.08
CA GLN A 300 -7.82 -5.89 15.69
C GLN A 300 -8.72 -4.88 14.96
N VAL A 301 -9.13 -5.11 13.70
CA VAL A 301 -10.02 -4.21 12.95
C VAL A 301 -11.45 -4.74 12.80
N GLU A 302 -11.72 -5.96 13.28
CA GLU A 302 -13.04 -6.59 13.25
C GLU A 302 -14.06 -5.72 14.01
N GLY A 303 -15.18 -5.39 13.36
CA GLY A 303 -16.21 -4.50 13.92
C GLY A 303 -15.87 -2.99 13.93
N ILE A 304 -14.64 -2.60 13.57
CA ILE A 304 -14.17 -1.21 13.62
C ILE A 304 -13.77 -0.67 12.22
N PHE A 305 -14.00 -1.46 11.16
CA PHE A 305 -13.66 -1.10 9.77
C PHE A 305 -14.21 0.25 9.29
N GLY A 306 -15.34 0.73 9.84
CA GLY A 306 -15.87 2.07 9.54
C GLY A 306 -15.13 3.23 10.22
N CYS A 307 -14.29 2.96 11.23
CA CYS A 307 -13.50 3.94 11.97
C CYS A 307 -12.11 4.15 11.37
N VAL A 308 -11.43 3.07 10.96
CA VAL A 308 -10.04 3.12 10.48
C VAL A 308 -9.88 4.04 9.25
N PRO A 309 -10.67 3.89 8.16
CA PRO A 309 -10.60 4.79 7.01
C PRO A 309 -11.04 6.22 7.35
N GLY A 310 -11.99 6.39 8.29
CA GLY A 310 -12.42 7.72 8.74
C GLY A 310 -11.38 8.47 9.58
N CYS A 311 -10.51 7.74 10.29
CA CYS A 311 -9.34 8.30 10.96
C CYS A 311 -8.20 8.52 9.97
N GLY A 312 -7.98 7.54 9.09
CA GLY A 312 -6.90 7.49 8.11
C GLY A 312 -7.01 8.51 6.99
N GLY A 313 -8.22 8.75 6.46
CA GLY A 313 -8.44 9.62 5.30
C GLY A 313 -7.89 11.04 5.49
N THR A 314 -8.00 11.59 6.71
CA THR A 314 -7.39 12.90 7.03
C THR A 314 -5.86 12.83 7.04
N GLY A 315 -5.27 11.76 7.54
CA GLY A 315 -3.81 11.57 7.48
C GLY A 315 -3.30 11.41 6.05
N VAL A 316 -4.02 10.61 5.25
CA VAL A 316 -3.67 10.31 3.86
C VAL A 316 -3.67 11.55 2.99
N VAL A 317 -4.63 12.47 3.14
CA VAL A 317 -4.65 13.69 2.30
C VAL A 317 -3.46 14.62 2.60
N PHE A 318 -2.98 14.69 3.85
CA PHE A 318 -1.75 15.41 4.15
C PHE A 318 -0.50 14.68 3.61
N ALA A 319 -0.49 13.34 3.62
CA ALA A 319 0.56 12.57 2.96
C ALA A 319 0.61 12.83 1.46
N GLN A 320 -0.56 12.92 0.80
CA GLN A 320 -0.66 13.30 -0.60
C GLN A 320 -0.12 14.71 -0.83
N ALA A 321 -0.43 15.67 0.04
CA ALA A 321 0.09 17.03 -0.06
C ALA A 321 1.63 17.07 -0.02
N LEU A 322 2.24 16.30 0.89
CA LEU A 322 3.69 16.18 1.02
C LEU A 322 4.30 15.44 -0.17
N GLY A 323 3.64 14.38 -0.65
CA GLY A 323 4.10 13.61 -1.82
C GLY A 323 4.24 14.46 -3.09
N ARG A 324 3.41 15.50 -3.26
CA ARG A 324 3.50 16.42 -4.42
C ARG A 324 4.80 17.20 -4.48
N TRP A 325 5.44 17.45 -3.34
CA TRP A 325 6.76 18.09 -3.32
C TRP A 325 7.84 17.20 -3.94
N GLY A 326 7.66 15.87 -3.95
CA GLY A 326 8.51 14.96 -4.70
C GLY A 326 8.51 15.25 -6.20
N ASN A 327 7.36 15.63 -6.76
CA ASN A 327 7.25 15.99 -8.19
C ASN A 327 8.00 17.29 -8.51
N TRP A 328 8.05 18.23 -7.57
CA TRP A 328 8.83 19.47 -7.70
C TRP A 328 10.34 19.18 -7.76
N PHE A 329 10.86 18.32 -6.87
CA PHE A 329 12.26 17.87 -6.93
C PHE A 329 12.57 17.10 -8.23
N ASN A 330 11.64 16.26 -8.68
CA ASN A 330 11.80 15.46 -9.89
C ASN A 330 11.59 16.25 -11.19
N ASN A 331 11.15 17.51 -11.15
CA ASN A 331 10.79 18.30 -12.33
C ASN A 331 9.75 17.58 -13.22
N GLU A 332 8.70 17.02 -12.61
CA GLU A 332 7.70 16.21 -13.33
C GLU A 332 6.26 16.60 -12.95
N LEU A 333 5.28 16.06 -13.70
CA LEU A 333 3.84 16.23 -13.45
C LEU A 333 3.35 17.68 -13.47
N TYR A 334 4.04 18.59 -14.18
CA TYR A 334 3.66 19.99 -14.38
C TYR A 334 2.51 20.15 -15.39
N GLY A 335 1.84 21.31 -15.39
CA GLY A 335 0.72 21.59 -16.30
C GLY A 335 1.16 22.21 -17.63
N ASP A 336 0.20 22.82 -18.34
CA ASP A 336 0.48 23.51 -19.61
C ASP A 336 1.48 24.67 -19.48
N PRO A 337 2.19 25.03 -20.57
CA PRO A 337 2.99 26.25 -20.63
C PRO A 337 2.17 27.48 -20.22
N THR A 338 2.77 28.35 -19.42
CA THR A 338 2.08 29.52 -18.88
C THR A 338 2.99 30.74 -18.80
N ALA A 339 2.39 31.93 -18.74
CA ALA A 339 3.09 33.20 -18.55
C ALA A 339 2.76 33.88 -17.21
N LEU A 340 2.06 33.15 -16.31
CA LEU A 340 1.67 33.65 -14.99
C LEU A 340 2.90 34.02 -14.14
N PRO A 341 2.80 34.98 -13.22
CA PRO A 341 3.94 35.45 -12.42
C PRO A 341 4.44 34.43 -11.37
N TRP A 342 3.73 33.32 -11.20
CA TRP A 342 4.13 32.17 -10.37
C TRP A 342 4.38 30.91 -11.22
N GLN A 343 4.72 31.08 -12.50
CA GLN A 343 5.08 29.99 -13.39
C GLN A 343 6.24 29.15 -12.81
N LEU A 344 6.20 27.84 -13.02
CA LEU A 344 7.22 26.90 -12.57
C LEU A 344 8.28 26.73 -13.65
N GLN A 345 9.53 27.02 -13.31
CA GLN A 345 10.66 26.64 -14.14
C GLN A 345 10.83 25.12 -14.10
N ILE A 346 11.09 24.49 -15.25
CA ILE A 346 11.35 23.05 -15.35
C ILE A 346 12.68 22.83 -16.07
N HIS A 347 13.53 21.97 -15.50
CA HIS A 347 14.80 21.55 -16.06
C HIS A 347 14.69 20.21 -16.79
N GLN A 348 15.59 19.99 -17.75
CA GLN A 348 15.80 18.67 -18.32
C GLN A 348 16.60 17.82 -17.33
N MET A 349 15.95 16.86 -16.67
CA MET A 349 16.61 15.97 -15.71
C MET A 349 17.20 14.74 -16.39
N ASP A 350 18.39 14.32 -15.97
CA ASP A 350 18.98 13.03 -16.28
C ASP A 350 18.54 11.99 -15.22
N PRO A 351 17.75 10.96 -15.60
CA PRO A 351 17.31 9.93 -14.66
C PRO A 351 18.44 9.10 -14.05
N GLY A 352 19.59 8.97 -14.72
CA GLY A 352 20.71 8.15 -14.26
C GLY A 352 21.50 8.80 -13.13
N THR A 353 21.67 10.12 -13.20
CA THR A 353 22.42 10.91 -12.20
C THR A 353 21.51 11.64 -11.22
N GLY A 354 20.20 11.73 -11.50
CA GLY A 354 19.26 12.53 -10.71
C GLY A 354 19.59 14.03 -10.71
N SER A 355 20.29 14.51 -11.73
CA SER A 355 20.73 15.90 -11.86
C SER A 355 20.26 16.51 -13.18
N ALA A 356 20.14 17.84 -13.23
CA ALA A 356 19.81 18.54 -14.45
C ALA A 356 20.95 18.40 -15.48
N VAL A 357 20.58 18.12 -16.72
CA VAL A 357 21.51 18.14 -17.86
C VAL A 357 22.06 19.55 -18.00
N THR A 358 23.37 19.67 -18.17
CA THR A 358 24.04 20.95 -18.38
C THR A 358 24.34 21.19 -19.85
N ASP A 359 24.31 22.45 -20.27
CA ASP A 359 24.74 22.90 -21.57
C ASP A 359 26.29 22.92 -21.68
N PRO A 360 26.88 23.20 -22.86
CA PRO A 360 28.33 23.27 -23.02
C PRO A 360 29.02 24.35 -22.16
N ALA A 361 28.26 25.34 -21.64
CA ALA A 361 28.76 26.36 -20.73
C ALA A 361 28.66 25.93 -19.25
N GLY A 362 28.10 24.76 -18.96
CA GLY A 362 27.90 24.22 -17.62
C GLY A 362 26.62 24.69 -16.93
N ALA A 363 25.72 25.39 -17.62
CA ALA A 363 24.46 25.86 -17.06
C ALA A 363 23.36 24.78 -17.20
N PRO A 364 22.48 24.60 -16.20
CA PRO A 364 21.35 23.68 -16.29
C PRO A 364 20.42 24.02 -17.46
N VAL A 365 20.06 23.02 -18.27
CA VAL A 365 19.15 23.17 -19.40
C VAL A 365 17.71 23.34 -18.89
N VAL A 366 17.13 24.51 -19.15
CA VAL A 366 15.74 24.85 -18.83
C VAL A 366 14.85 24.47 -20.02
N LEU A 367 13.84 23.63 -19.77
CA LEU A 367 12.86 23.22 -20.79
C LEU A 367 11.79 24.29 -21.03
N GLY A 368 11.43 25.04 -20.00
CA GLY A 368 10.44 26.10 -20.10
C GLY A 368 9.76 26.42 -18.78
N TYR A 369 8.65 27.15 -18.89
CA TYR A 369 7.84 27.61 -17.77
C TYR A 369 6.41 27.10 -17.88
N PHE A 370 5.93 26.48 -16.81
CA PHE A 370 4.69 25.70 -16.81
C PHE A 370 3.82 26.03 -15.60
N GLN A 371 2.55 25.62 -15.64
CA GLN A 371 1.67 25.71 -14.47
C GLN A 371 2.22 24.83 -13.31
N PRO A 372 2.39 25.37 -12.08
CA PRO A 372 2.83 24.61 -10.91
C PRO A 372 1.71 23.72 -10.33
N THR A 373 1.26 22.72 -11.10
CA THR A 373 0.24 21.74 -10.69
C THR A 373 0.58 21.02 -9.39
N PHE A 374 1.86 20.72 -9.13
CA PHE A 374 2.28 20.13 -7.85
C PHE A 374 1.88 21.00 -6.65
N LEU A 375 2.05 22.33 -6.77
CA LEU A 375 1.74 23.30 -5.72
C LEU A 375 0.24 23.42 -5.56
N TYR A 376 -0.50 23.51 -6.68
CA TYR A 376 -1.95 23.56 -6.64
C TYR A 376 -2.55 22.30 -6.00
N GLU A 377 -2.07 21.11 -6.38
CA GLU A 377 -2.49 19.83 -5.80
C GLU A 377 -2.12 19.76 -4.32
N SER A 378 -0.92 20.21 -3.93
CA SER A 378 -0.47 20.21 -2.53
C SER A 378 -1.33 21.12 -1.66
N LEU A 379 -1.56 22.36 -2.10
CA LEU A 379 -2.40 23.34 -1.40
C LEU A 379 -3.85 22.86 -1.29
N TRP A 380 -4.40 22.28 -2.36
CA TRP A 380 -5.74 21.70 -2.32
C TRP A 380 -5.83 20.57 -1.31
N CYS A 381 -4.86 19.66 -1.28
CA CYS A 381 -4.82 18.58 -0.31
C CYS A 381 -4.74 19.11 1.14
N VAL A 382 -3.97 20.17 1.38
CA VAL A 382 -3.93 20.86 2.70
C VAL A 382 -5.30 21.44 3.05
N VAL A 383 -5.94 22.16 2.12
CA VAL A 383 -7.28 22.76 2.32
C VAL A 383 -8.30 21.68 2.65
N VAL A 384 -8.32 20.58 1.89
CA VAL A 384 -9.20 19.43 2.16
C VAL A 384 -8.88 18.83 3.54
N GLY A 385 -7.61 18.61 3.87
CA GLY A 385 -7.21 18.11 5.18
C GLY A 385 -7.68 18.98 6.34
N LEU A 386 -7.52 20.30 6.22
CA LEU A 386 -7.99 21.28 7.21
C LEU A 386 -9.52 21.30 7.31
N LEU A 387 -10.23 21.22 6.18
CA LEU A 387 -11.69 21.11 6.13
C LEU A 387 -12.15 19.85 6.87
N LEU A 388 -11.53 18.69 6.62
CA LEU A 388 -11.89 17.44 7.28
C LEU A 388 -11.68 17.53 8.81
N LEU A 389 -10.57 18.12 9.25
CA LEU A 389 -10.31 18.37 10.67
C LEU A 389 -11.35 19.30 11.28
N TYR A 390 -11.70 20.39 10.59
CA TYR A 390 -12.71 21.33 11.04
C TYR A 390 -14.08 20.68 11.17
N VAL A 391 -14.55 19.99 10.12
CA VAL A 391 -15.87 19.36 10.09
C VAL A 391 -15.98 18.24 11.13
N ASP A 392 -14.98 17.36 11.25
CA ASP A 392 -15.00 16.27 12.23
C ASP A 392 -14.88 16.74 13.69
N ARG A 393 -14.35 17.95 13.90
CA ARG A 393 -14.32 18.58 15.23
C ARG A 393 -15.63 19.32 15.53
N ARG A 394 -16.25 19.95 14.53
CA ARG A 394 -17.46 20.77 14.68
C ARG A 394 -18.75 19.95 14.71
N PHE A 395 -18.78 18.81 14.04
CA PHE A 395 -19.95 17.95 13.87
C PHE A 395 -19.69 16.50 14.30
N THR A 396 -20.71 15.84 14.83
CA THR A 396 -20.68 14.40 15.13
C THR A 396 -21.13 13.61 13.90
N LEU A 397 -20.22 13.39 12.97
CA LEU A 397 -20.50 12.68 11.73
C LEU A 397 -20.64 11.16 11.92
N GLY A 398 -21.54 10.54 11.17
CA GLY A 398 -21.71 9.10 11.16
C GLY A 398 -20.49 8.33 10.64
N ALA A 399 -20.39 7.05 11.00
CA ALA A 399 -19.32 6.15 10.58
C ALA A 399 -19.09 6.19 9.05
N GLY A 400 -17.83 6.28 8.63
CA GLY A 400 -17.45 6.38 7.21
C GLY A 400 -17.60 7.78 6.58
N SER A 401 -18.40 8.69 7.14
CA SER A 401 -18.69 10.00 6.51
C SER A 401 -17.43 10.86 6.29
N VAL A 402 -16.50 10.88 7.25
CA VAL A 402 -15.23 11.63 7.10
C VAL A 402 -14.40 11.08 5.95
N PHE A 403 -14.39 9.75 5.77
CA PHE A 403 -13.69 9.12 4.65
C PHE A 403 -14.38 9.42 3.31
N SER A 404 -15.71 9.38 3.27
CA SER A 404 -16.48 9.77 2.07
C SER A 404 -16.23 11.23 1.68
N LEU A 405 -16.14 12.14 2.66
CA LEU A 405 -15.81 13.55 2.44
C LEU A 405 -14.36 13.73 1.96
N TYR A 406 -13.42 12.92 2.47
CA TYR A 406 -12.06 12.86 1.93
C TYR A 406 -12.05 12.44 0.46
N VAL A 407 -12.75 11.35 0.12
CA VAL A 407 -12.82 10.83 -1.25
C VAL A 407 -13.39 11.89 -2.20
N ALA A 408 -14.50 12.53 -1.83
CA ALA A 408 -15.10 13.61 -2.61
C ALA A 408 -14.16 14.82 -2.72
N GLY A 409 -13.60 15.31 -1.61
CA GLY A 409 -12.70 16.47 -1.61
C GLY A 409 -11.44 16.25 -2.46
N TYR A 410 -10.80 15.10 -2.34
CA TYR A 410 -9.61 14.76 -3.11
C TYR A 410 -9.93 14.66 -4.61
N THR A 411 -11.01 13.95 -4.97
CA THR A 411 -11.36 13.75 -6.38
C THR A 411 -11.89 14.99 -7.08
N ALA A 412 -12.52 15.92 -6.36
CA ALA A 412 -12.87 17.24 -6.89
C ALA A 412 -11.63 18.02 -7.36
N GLY A 413 -10.59 18.06 -6.52
CA GLY A 413 -9.31 18.64 -6.93
C GLY A 413 -8.70 17.87 -8.09
N ARG A 414 -8.65 16.53 -8.00
CA ARG A 414 -8.09 15.69 -9.05
C ARG A 414 -8.74 15.96 -10.41
N PHE A 415 -10.06 16.11 -10.45
CA PHE A 415 -10.79 16.47 -11.67
C PHE A 415 -10.29 17.80 -12.25
N ALA A 416 -10.19 18.85 -11.42
CA ALA A 416 -9.73 20.16 -11.88
C ALA A 416 -8.27 20.15 -12.35
N PHE A 417 -7.36 19.49 -11.61
CA PHE A 417 -5.93 19.44 -11.94
C PHE A 417 -5.65 18.57 -13.16
N GLU A 418 -6.37 17.46 -13.35
CA GLU A 418 -6.22 16.60 -14.53
C GLU A 418 -6.61 17.33 -15.83
N LEU A 419 -7.55 18.28 -15.77
CA LEU A 419 -7.90 19.14 -16.90
C LEU A 419 -6.79 20.14 -17.29
N MET A 420 -5.88 20.46 -16.37
CA MET A 420 -4.75 21.36 -16.60
C MET A 420 -3.46 20.63 -17.00
N ARG A 421 -3.47 19.29 -17.07
CA ARG A 421 -2.30 18.50 -17.45
C ARG A 421 -2.17 18.38 -18.96
N SER A 422 -0.93 18.39 -19.42
CA SER A 422 -0.57 18.31 -20.85
C SER A 422 0.05 16.95 -21.24
N ASP A 423 0.36 16.08 -20.27
CA ASP A 423 1.06 14.81 -20.52
C ASP A 423 0.24 13.83 -21.36
N TYR A 424 0.89 12.86 -22.01
CA TYR A 424 0.18 11.80 -22.73
C TYR A 424 -0.79 11.04 -21.82
N ALA A 425 -2.03 10.85 -22.27
CA ALA A 425 -3.03 10.05 -21.56
C ALA A 425 -4.05 9.45 -22.53
N ASN A 426 -4.61 8.31 -22.13
CA ASN A 426 -5.71 7.68 -22.84
C ASN A 426 -6.97 8.54 -22.71
N LEU A 427 -7.62 8.80 -23.84
CA LEU A 427 -8.82 9.62 -23.92
C LEU A 427 -10.05 8.73 -24.15
N ILE A 428 -11.12 9.03 -23.42
CA ILE A 428 -12.47 8.50 -23.64
C ILE A 428 -13.38 9.72 -23.84
N LEU A 429 -14.08 9.78 -24.97
CA LEU A 429 -14.98 10.89 -25.31
C LEU A 429 -14.30 12.28 -25.23
N GLY A 430 -13.02 12.38 -25.61
CA GLY A 430 -12.25 13.62 -25.60
C GLY A 430 -11.72 14.06 -24.23
N LEU A 431 -11.97 13.31 -23.16
CA LEU A 431 -11.44 13.55 -21.81
C LEU A 431 -10.51 12.42 -21.38
N ARG A 432 -9.52 12.74 -20.53
CA ARG A 432 -8.61 11.73 -19.96
C ARG A 432 -9.39 10.71 -19.13
N VAL A 433 -9.00 9.44 -19.20
CA VAL A 433 -9.62 8.36 -18.38
C VAL A 433 -9.65 8.73 -16.90
N ASN A 434 -8.57 9.32 -16.39
CA ASN A 434 -8.48 9.79 -15.01
C ASN A 434 -9.52 10.85 -14.65
N THR A 435 -9.90 11.72 -15.59
CA THR A 435 -10.94 12.74 -15.39
C THR A 435 -12.30 12.07 -15.18
N TRP A 436 -12.64 11.05 -15.98
CA TRP A 436 -13.85 10.27 -15.80
C TRP A 436 -13.88 9.53 -14.47
N VAL A 437 -12.78 8.84 -14.14
CA VAL A 437 -12.66 8.11 -12.88
C VAL A 437 -12.78 9.04 -11.68
N ALA A 438 -12.14 10.22 -11.73
CA ALA A 438 -12.28 11.23 -10.69
C ALA A 438 -13.73 11.71 -10.53
N ALA A 439 -14.44 11.98 -11.64
CA ALA A 439 -15.85 12.39 -11.58
C ALA A 439 -16.76 11.30 -10.98
N LEU A 440 -16.60 10.04 -11.39
CA LEU A 440 -17.39 8.93 -10.86
C LEU A 440 -17.14 8.69 -9.36
N ILE A 441 -15.88 8.73 -8.95
CA ILE A 441 -15.50 8.55 -7.54
C ILE A 441 -15.93 9.75 -6.69
N PHE A 442 -15.90 10.96 -7.25
CA PHE A 442 -16.46 12.15 -6.60
C PHE A 442 -17.95 11.96 -6.30
N LEU A 443 -18.74 11.55 -7.29
CA LEU A 443 -20.16 11.30 -7.12
C LEU A 443 -20.41 10.18 -6.10
N ALA A 444 -19.67 9.08 -6.17
CA ALA A 444 -19.78 7.99 -5.21
C ALA A 444 -19.45 8.46 -3.78
N GLY A 445 -18.40 9.27 -3.60
CA GLY A 445 -18.03 9.86 -2.31
C GLY A 445 -19.10 10.82 -1.77
N ALA A 446 -19.67 11.67 -2.62
CA ALA A 446 -20.73 12.60 -2.26
C ALA A 446 -22.03 11.87 -1.85
N VAL A 447 -22.44 10.86 -2.62
CA VAL A 447 -23.59 10.01 -2.30
C VAL A 447 -23.35 9.25 -0.99
N ALA A 448 -22.18 8.64 -0.82
CA ALA A 448 -21.82 7.96 0.42
C ALA A 448 -21.88 8.91 1.63
N PHE A 449 -21.36 10.15 1.50
CA PHE A 449 -21.48 11.14 2.56
C PHE A 449 -22.94 11.46 2.88
N ALA A 450 -23.78 11.70 1.86
CA ALA A 450 -25.22 11.99 2.04
C ALA A 450 -26.00 10.84 2.72
N LEU A 451 -25.58 9.58 2.50
CA LEU A 451 -26.20 8.41 3.13
C LEU A 451 -25.67 8.13 4.54
N LEU A 452 -24.41 8.49 4.83
CA LEU A 452 -23.73 8.13 6.07
C LEU A 452 -23.77 9.25 7.12
N PHE A 453 -23.94 10.52 6.74
CA PHE A 453 -23.76 11.64 7.68
C PHE A 453 -24.70 11.61 8.90
N ARG A 454 -25.89 11.02 8.75
CA ARG A 454 -26.89 10.86 9.83
C ARG A 454 -26.73 9.59 10.66
N ARG A 455 -25.82 8.68 10.29
CA ARG A 455 -25.60 7.44 11.05
C ARG A 455 -24.89 7.73 12.37
N ARG A 456 -24.87 6.74 13.28
CA ARG A 456 -24.07 6.82 14.50
C ARG A 456 -22.58 6.94 14.16
N ARG A 457 -21.86 7.76 14.91
CA ARG A 457 -20.40 7.93 14.78
C ARG A 457 -19.71 6.60 15.05
N SER A 458 -18.65 6.28 14.30
CA SER A 458 -17.83 5.11 14.58
C SER A 458 -16.95 5.34 15.82
N THR A 459 -16.92 4.34 16.70
CA THR A 459 -16.01 4.23 17.83
C THR A 459 -14.85 3.30 17.45
N ALA A 460 -13.69 3.49 18.09
CA ALA A 460 -12.55 2.59 17.92
C ALA A 460 -12.55 1.42 18.92
N VAL A 461 -13.61 1.31 19.73
CA VAL A 461 -13.93 0.15 20.56
C VAL A 461 -15.01 -0.65 19.82
N PRO A 462 -14.90 -1.98 19.69
CA PRO A 462 -15.99 -2.80 19.20
C PRO A 462 -17.20 -2.51 20.08
N GLY A 463 -18.32 -2.09 19.49
CA GLY A 463 -19.53 -1.95 20.29
C GLY A 463 -19.83 -3.32 20.90
N ASP A 464 -20.02 -3.38 22.22
CA ASP A 464 -20.74 -4.49 22.83
C ASP A 464 -21.97 -4.69 21.95
N SER A 465 -22.07 -5.86 21.33
CA SER A 465 -23.32 -6.35 20.77
C SER A 465 -24.40 -6.01 21.78
N ALA A 466 -25.37 -5.19 21.36
CA ALA A 466 -26.43 -4.66 22.20
C ALA A 466 -26.89 -5.73 23.19
N PRO A 467 -27.11 -5.41 24.48
CA PRO A 467 -27.62 -6.39 25.43
C PRO A 467 -28.83 -7.04 24.76
N GLN A 468 -28.74 -8.36 24.50
CA GLN A 468 -29.90 -9.13 24.10
C GLN A 468 -30.96 -8.75 25.11
N ALA A 469 -32.04 -8.12 24.64
CA ALA A 469 -33.17 -7.83 25.48
C ALA A 469 -33.59 -9.17 26.06
N THR A 470 -33.26 -9.39 27.33
CA THR A 470 -33.83 -10.45 28.14
C THR A 470 -35.31 -10.15 28.16
N LEU A 471 -36.04 -10.79 27.25
CA LEU A 471 -37.47 -10.95 27.35
C LEU A 471 -37.69 -11.71 28.65
N THR A 472 -37.86 -10.97 29.74
CA THR A 472 -38.57 -11.47 30.91
C THR A 472 -39.99 -11.76 30.44
N GLU A 473 -40.22 -12.99 29.99
CA GLU A 473 -41.54 -13.59 29.99
C GLU A 473 -41.97 -13.69 31.46
N GLY A 474 -42.66 -12.65 31.92
CA GLY A 474 -43.57 -12.76 33.05
C GLY A 474 -44.80 -13.52 32.56
N ILE A 475 -44.88 -14.79 32.92
CA ILE A 475 -46.16 -15.51 32.97
C ILE A 475 -46.44 -15.75 34.46
N SER A 476 -47.25 -14.85 35.01
CA SER A 476 -48.09 -15.07 36.19
C SER A 476 -49.43 -15.64 35.77
#